data_AF-A0A356BB83-F1
#
_entry.id   AF-A0A356BB83-F1
#
_cell.length_a   1.000
_cell.length_b   1.000
_cell.length_c   1.000
_cell.angle_alpha   90.00
_cell.angle_beta   90.00
_cell.angle_gamma   90.00
#
_symmetry.space_group_name_H-M   'P 1'
#
loop_
_entity.id
_entity.type
_entity.pdbx_description
1 polymer ?
#
loop_
_entity_poly.entity_id
_entity_poly.type
_entity_poly.pdbx_seq_one_letter_code
_entity_poly.pdbx_strand_id
1 'polypeptide(L)'
;GRRQLAYPIQKLHKAHYVLMNVEAPQTVIDELETNFRYNDAVLRNLIMRTDSAVVEPSPMAKVREERRERAPRETEEQVSNEE
;
A
#
# COMPACT_ATOMS: atom_id res chain seq x y z
N GLY A 1 2.63 1.52 1.22
CA GLY A 1 4.07 1.69 1.48
C GLY A 1 4.57 0.64 2.47
N ARG A 2 5.90 0.47 2.59
CA ARG A 2 6.50 -0.52 3.51
C ARG A 2 6.32 -0.10 4.97
N ARG A 3 5.74 -0.96 5.80
CA ARG A 3 5.50 -0.71 7.23
C ARG A 3 5.88 -1.92 8.08
N GLN A 4 6.24 -1.65 9.33
CA GLN A 4 6.47 -2.68 10.33
C GLN A 4 5.13 -3.27 10.78
N LEU A 5 5.05 -4.60 10.84
CA LEU A 5 3.87 -5.31 11.31
C LEU A 5 3.81 -5.25 12.85
N ALA A 6 2.59 -5.24 13.40
CA ALA A 6 2.38 -5.28 14.86
C ALA A 6 2.86 -6.61 15.47
N TYR A 7 2.78 -7.69 14.71
CA TYR A 7 3.28 -9.01 15.04
C TYR A 7 3.79 -9.70 13.76
N PRO A 8 4.75 -10.64 13.87
CA PRO A 8 5.28 -11.30 12.69
C PRO A 8 4.23 -12.20 12.03
N ILE A 9 4.13 -12.11 10.71
CA ILE A 9 3.28 -13.00 9.89
C ILE A 9 4.23 -13.80 9.01
N GLN A 10 4.16 -15.14 9.05
CA GLN A 10 5.10 -16.02 8.33
C GLN A 10 6.59 -15.65 8.57
N LYS A 11 6.93 -15.24 9.81
CA LYS A 11 8.27 -14.77 10.23
C LYS A 11 8.74 -13.45 9.58
N LEU A 12 7.88 -12.75 8.83
CA LEU A 12 8.16 -11.43 8.28
C LEU A 12 7.76 -10.34 9.27
N HIS A 13 8.60 -9.31 9.41
CA HIS A 13 8.38 -8.17 10.30
C HIS A 13 7.97 -6.88 9.56
N LYS A 14 8.14 -6.84 8.24
CA LYS A 14 7.80 -5.69 7.40
C LYS A 14 7.00 -6.16 6.19
N ALA A 15 6.00 -5.40 5.80
CA ALA A 15 5.17 -5.68 4.63
C ALA A 15 4.83 -4.40 3.87
N HIS A 16 4.42 -4.55 2.61
CA HIS A 16 3.92 -3.46 1.78
C HIS A 16 2.41 -3.39 1.88
N TYR A 17 1.89 -2.28 2.40
CA TYR A 17 0.45 -2.02 2.43
C TYR A 17 0.02 -1.30 1.16
N VAL A 18 -1.03 -1.80 0.53
CA VAL A 18 -1.72 -1.20 -0.61
C VAL A 18 -3.20 -1.09 -0.26
N LEU A 19 -3.82 0.05 -0.57
CA LEU A 19 -5.25 0.28 -0.46
C LEU A 19 -5.76 0.59 -1.88
N MET A 20 -6.84 -0.06 -2.28
CA MET A 20 -7.49 0.16 -3.57
C MET A 20 -8.98 0.27 -3.34
N ASN A 21 -9.58 1.33 -3.85
CA ASN A 21 -11.03 1.50 -3.92
C ASN A 21 -11.40 1.29 -5.39
N VAL A 22 -12.19 0.26 -5.66
CA VAL A 22 -12.53 -0.15 -7.02
C VAL A 22 -14.03 -0.35 -7.12
N GLU A 23 -14.63 0.15 -8.18
CA GLU A 23 -15.99 -0.16 -8.57
C GLU A 23 -15.94 -1.26 -9.63
N ALA A 24 -16.41 -2.45 -9.28
CA ALA A 24 -16.38 -3.61 -10.15
C ALA A 24 -17.58 -4.54 -9.87
N PRO A 25 -18.03 -5.32 -10.86
CA PRO A 25 -19.04 -6.34 -10.64
C PRO A 25 -18.49 -7.47 -9.75
N GLN A 26 -19.39 -8.19 -9.08
CA GLN A 26 -19.05 -9.26 -8.13
C GLN A 26 -18.14 -10.33 -8.75
N THR A 27 -18.38 -10.70 -10.02
CA THR A 27 -17.60 -11.74 -10.72
C THR A 27 -16.10 -11.43 -10.75
N VAL A 28 -15.75 -10.16 -10.95
CA VAL A 28 -14.34 -9.72 -11.00
C VAL A 28 -13.71 -9.72 -9.61
N ILE A 29 -14.50 -9.42 -8.56
CA ILE A 29 -14.03 -9.49 -7.17
C ILE A 29 -13.72 -10.93 -6.78
N ASP A 30 -14.55 -11.89 -7.19
CA ASP A 30 -14.35 -13.32 -6.90
C ASP A 30 -13.09 -13.87 -7.61
N GLU A 31 -12.84 -13.43 -8.85
CA GLU A 31 -11.60 -13.73 -9.58
C GLU A 31 -10.37 -13.12 -8.89
N LEU A 32 -10.47 -11.88 -8.41
CA LEU A 32 -9.39 -11.22 -7.67
C LEU A 32 -9.09 -11.93 -6.34
N GLU A 33 -10.11 -12.38 -5.61
CA GLU A 33 -9.90 -13.16 -4.38
C GLU A 33 -9.10 -14.44 -4.67
N THR A 34 -9.48 -15.14 -5.74
CA THR A 34 -8.81 -16.36 -6.20
C THR A 34 -7.34 -16.06 -6.56
N ASN A 35 -7.08 -15.00 -7.33
CA ASN A 35 -5.74 -14.60 -7.71
C ASN A 35 -4.87 -14.22 -6.51
N PHE A 36 -5.41 -13.53 -5.51
CA PHE A 36 -4.66 -13.19 -4.30
C PHE A 36 -4.35 -14.41 -3.43
N ARG A 37 -5.21 -15.44 -3.44
CA ARG A 37 -4.99 -16.68 -2.69
C ARG A 37 -3.81 -17.49 -3.23
N TYR A 38 -3.66 -17.54 -4.55
CA TYR A 38 -2.59 -18.32 -5.20
C TYR A 38 -1.29 -17.53 -5.41
N ASN A 39 -1.27 -16.25 -5.07
CA ASN A 39 -0.10 -15.42 -5.21
C ASN A 39 0.68 -15.33 -3.90
N ASP A 40 1.83 -16.01 -3.83
CA ASP A 40 2.70 -16.03 -2.65
C ASP A 40 3.29 -14.66 -2.27
N ALA A 41 3.25 -13.66 -3.18
CA ALA A 41 3.65 -12.30 -2.86
C ALA A 41 2.65 -11.59 -1.93
N VAL A 42 1.41 -12.09 -1.84
CA VAL A 42 0.34 -11.48 -1.04
C VAL A 42 0.21 -12.21 0.30
N LEU A 43 0.70 -11.57 1.36
CA LEU A 43 0.68 -12.18 2.71
C LEU A 43 -0.73 -12.25 3.31
N ARG A 44 -1.55 -11.23 3.06
CA ARG A 44 -2.91 -11.09 3.58
C ARG A 44 -3.67 -10.07 2.75
N ASN A 45 -4.92 -10.37 2.42
CA ASN A 45 -5.86 -9.47 1.79
C ASN A 45 -7.09 -9.24 2.71
N LEU A 46 -7.82 -8.16 2.46
CA LEU A 46 -9.10 -7.88 3.09
C LEU A 46 -9.95 -7.13 2.06
N ILE A 47 -11.10 -7.71 1.71
CA ILE A 47 -12.06 -7.14 0.78
C ILE A 47 -13.29 -6.76 1.59
N MET A 48 -13.73 -5.51 1.47
CA MET A 48 -14.89 -4.98 2.18
C MET A 48 -15.81 -4.27 1.20
N ARG A 49 -17.12 -4.47 1.34
CA ARG A 49 -18.12 -3.72 0.58
C ARG A 49 -18.30 -2.35 1.23
N THR A 50 -18.25 -1.29 0.43
CA THR A 50 -18.60 0.07 0.85
C THR A 50 -19.93 0.47 0.21
N ASP A 51 -20.72 1.26 0.92
CA ASP A 51 -22.03 1.71 0.42
C ASP A 51 -21.90 2.78 -0.68
N SER A 52 -20.80 3.54 -0.67
CA SER A 52 -20.50 4.59 -1.64
C SER A 52 -19.03 4.56 -2.07
N ALA A 53 -18.74 5.19 -3.21
CA ALA A 53 -17.39 5.32 -3.73
C ALA A 53 -16.60 6.36 -2.91
N VAL A 54 -15.57 5.90 -2.20
CA VAL A 54 -14.68 6.78 -1.42
C VAL A 54 -13.53 7.25 -2.31
N VAL A 55 -13.50 8.54 -2.61
CA VAL A 55 -12.48 9.16 -3.48
C VAL A 55 -11.44 9.95 -2.68
N GLU A 56 -11.70 10.20 -1.40
CA GLU A 56 -10.81 10.99 -0.57
C GLU A 56 -9.49 10.27 -0.27
N PRO A 57 -8.37 11.01 -0.19
CA PRO A 57 -7.10 10.42 0.15
C PRO A 57 -7.15 9.85 1.57
N SER A 58 -6.66 8.61 1.71
CA SER A 58 -6.65 7.93 3.01
C SER A 58 -5.90 8.76 4.06
N PRO A 59 -6.27 8.68 5.35
CA PRO A 59 -5.53 9.32 6.43
C PRO A 59 -4.04 8.96 6.41
N MET A 60 -3.73 7.73 5.99
CA MET A 60 -2.36 7.24 5.87
C MET A 60 -1.56 7.84 4.71
N ALA A 61 -2.22 8.29 3.66
CA ALA A 61 -1.61 9.05 2.59
C ALA A 61 -1.38 10.50 3.03
N LYS A 62 -2.38 11.14 3.65
CA LYS A 62 -2.31 12.51 4.19
C LYS A 62 -1.15 12.68 5.18
N VAL A 63 -1.01 11.77 6.15
CA VAL A 63 0.08 11.80 7.14
C VAL A 63 1.46 11.62 6.50
N ARG A 64 1.56 10.85 5.39
CA ARG A 64 2.83 10.68 4.68
C ARG A 64 3.24 11.95 3.95
N GLU A 65 2.27 12.65 3.37
CA GLU A 65 2.47 13.92 2.68
C GLU A 65 2.92 15.01 3.67
N GLU A 66 2.20 15.19 4.78
CA GLU A 66 2.57 16.12 5.85
C GLU A 66 3.98 15.84 6.42
N ARG A 67 4.34 14.56 6.58
CA ARG A 67 5.68 14.18 7.06
C ARG A 67 6.77 14.44 6.01
N ARG A 68 6.44 14.34 4.72
CA ARG A 68 7.36 14.64 3.62
C ARG A 68 7.60 16.14 3.48
N GLU A 69 6.58 16.95 3.72
CA GLU A 69 6.69 18.43 3.72
C GLU A 69 7.52 18.96 4.89
N ARG A 70 7.51 18.27 6.03
CA ARG A 70 8.29 18.66 7.23
C ARG A 70 9.73 18.15 7.25
N ALA A 71 10.12 17.27 6.32
CA ALA A 71 11.50 16.83 6.21
C ALA A 71 12.31 17.87 5.42
N PRO A 72 13.39 18.45 5.96
CA PRO A 72 14.30 19.26 5.14
C PRO A 72 14.82 18.38 4.00
N ARG A 73 14.84 18.93 2.79
CA ARG A 73 15.42 18.27 1.61
C ARG A 73 16.89 17.98 1.92
N GLU A 74 17.22 16.75 2.30
CA GLU A 74 18.59 16.26 2.21
C GLU A 74 18.93 16.24 0.72
N THR A 75 19.76 17.23 0.38
CA THR A 75 20.49 17.50 -0.85
C THR A 75 20.59 16.34 -1.86
N GLU A 76 20.03 16.59 -3.03
CA GLU A 76 20.45 16.03 -4.32
C GLU A 76 21.91 16.43 -4.60
N GLU A 77 22.92 15.75 -4.04
CA GLU A 77 24.32 15.92 -4.45
C GLU A 77 25.13 14.62 -4.31
N GLN A 78 24.72 13.53 -4.97
CA GLN A 78 25.64 12.39 -5.21
C GLN A 78 25.32 11.62 -6.50
N VAL A 79 25.07 12.30 -7.64
CA VAL A 79 25.32 11.71 -8.96
C VAL A 79 25.57 12.82 -10.00
N SER A 80 26.72 13.51 -9.90
CA SER A 80 27.27 14.27 -11.02
C SER A 80 28.69 13.76 -11.28
N ASN A 81 28.83 12.91 -12.30
CA ASN A 81 30.06 12.46 -12.98
C ASN A 81 31.02 11.66 -12.07
N GLU A 82 31.31 10.37 -12.27
CA GLU A 82 31.87 9.76 -13.49
C GLU A 82 32.64 10.76 -14.37
N GLU A 83 33.78 11.20 -13.86
CA GLU A 83 35.07 11.13 -14.57
C GLU A 83 36.08 10.38 -13.70
#